data_AF-A0A937HTR9-F1
#
_entry.id   AF-A0A937HTR9-F1
#
_cell.length_a   1.000
_cell.length_b   1.000
_cell.length_c   1.000
_cell.angle_alpha   90.00
_cell.angle_beta   90.00
_cell.angle_gamma   90.00
#
_symmetry.space_group_name_H-M   'P 1'
#
loop_
_entity.id
_entity.type
_entity.pdbx_description
1 polymer ?
#
loop_
_entity_poly.entity_id
_entity_poly.type
_entity_poly.pdbx_seq_one_letter_code
_entity_poly.pdbx_strand_id
1 'polypeptide(L)'
;MLDQLETQARDRGLLLRLQMGRPLGLWSLRLVVAQSTASGGVQLLGEMKGWAYAGQGGLQLDTMRVVPQAPAGVGHLIWAATMAWALETTPCRRARLLAIRDDERQHRRLVRYFRLQGFQPEREVGAALWDLPLRLVWGGAGLLMSGEMDTVLKRSQRCWAQSAA
;
A
#
# COMPACT_ATOMS: atom_id res chain seq x y z
N MET A 1 12.90 4.05 10.50
CA MET A 1 12.87 3.11 9.35
C MET A 1 12.45 3.83 8.08
N LEU A 2 11.43 4.70 8.14
CA LEU A 2 10.99 5.47 6.99
C LEU A 2 12.11 6.36 6.40
N ASP A 3 12.87 7.06 7.24
CA ASP A 3 13.97 7.94 6.79
C ASP A 3 15.04 7.19 5.98
N GLN A 4 15.34 5.94 6.36
CA GLN A 4 16.28 5.10 5.62
C GLN A 4 15.76 4.73 4.23
N LEU A 5 14.46 4.45 4.11
CA LEU A 5 13.82 4.18 2.83
C LEU A 5 13.78 5.44 1.96
N GLU A 6 13.60 6.62 2.55
CA GLU A 6 13.67 7.89 1.83
C GLU A 6 15.07 8.16 1.29
N THR A 7 16.12 7.96 2.10
CA THR A 7 17.51 8.09 1.65
C THR A 7 17.81 7.11 0.52
N GLN A 8 17.44 5.83 0.67
CA GLN A 8 17.63 4.82 -0.39
C GLN A 8 16.88 5.15 -1.68
N ALA A 9 15.67 5.70 -1.58
CA ALA A 9 14.92 6.15 -2.74
C ALA A 9 15.66 7.31 -3.44
N ARG A 10 16.14 8.28 -2.66
CA ARG A 10 16.89 9.44 -3.16
C ARG A 10 18.18 9.05 -3.86
N ASP A 11 18.92 8.08 -3.31
CA ASP A 11 20.15 7.55 -3.91
C ASP A 11 19.89 6.91 -5.29
N ARG A 12 18.66 6.43 -5.52
CA ARG A 12 18.20 5.89 -6.81
C ARG A 12 17.50 6.93 -7.70
N GLY A 13 17.61 8.22 -7.37
CA GLY A 13 16.97 9.32 -8.10
C GLY A 13 15.44 9.36 -7.95
N LEU A 14 14.89 8.70 -6.93
CA LEU A 14 13.47 8.70 -6.63
C LEU A 14 13.15 9.67 -5.49
N LEU A 15 11.97 10.26 -5.56
CA LEU A 15 11.40 11.10 -4.53
C LEU A 15 10.26 10.33 -3.86
N LEU A 16 10.47 9.94 -2.60
CA LEU A 16 9.43 9.39 -1.75
C LEU A 16 8.81 10.53 -0.94
N ARG A 17 7.50 10.75 -1.08
CA ARG A 17 6.78 11.77 -0.30
C ARG A 17 5.58 11.15 0.41
N LEU A 18 5.47 11.49 1.68
CA LEU A 18 4.36 11.09 2.53
C LEU A 18 3.54 12.32 2.91
N GLN A 19 2.26 12.31 2.58
CA GLN A 19 1.28 13.28 3.05
C GLN A 19 0.38 12.59 4.07
N MET A 20 0.37 13.13 5.29
CA MET A 20 -0.41 12.61 6.39
C MET A 20 -1.43 13.65 6.84
N GLY A 21 -2.62 13.20 7.21
CA GLY A 21 -3.62 14.01 7.89
C GLY A 21 -4.16 13.29 9.11
N ARG A 22 -4.74 14.04 10.05
CA ARG A 22 -5.40 13.45 11.22
C ARG A 22 -6.85 13.96 11.43
N PRO A 23 -7.76 13.72 10.48
CA PRO A 23 -9.14 14.17 10.63
C PRO A 23 -9.87 13.35 11.70
N LEU A 24 -10.41 14.02 12.73
CA LEU A 24 -11.34 13.43 13.69
C LEU A 24 -10.86 12.13 14.36
N GLY A 25 -9.56 12.02 14.65
CA GLY A 25 -8.96 10.86 15.31
C GLY A 25 -8.60 9.69 14.38
N LEU A 26 -8.87 9.80 13.09
CA LEU A 26 -8.36 8.91 12.04
C LEU A 26 -7.04 9.45 11.51
N TRP A 27 -6.16 8.56 11.04
CA TRP A 27 -5.00 8.93 10.24
C TRP A 27 -5.34 8.75 8.77
N SER A 28 -5.10 9.76 7.94
CA SER A 28 -5.10 9.60 6.49
C SER A 28 -3.66 9.53 5.99
N LEU A 29 -3.45 8.66 5.00
CA LEU A 29 -2.16 8.41 4.38
C LEU A 29 -2.27 8.59 2.87
N ARG A 30 -1.38 9.41 2.32
CA ARG A 30 -1.09 9.41 0.89
C ARG A 30 0.42 9.37 0.70
N LEU A 31 0.90 8.28 0.13
CA LEU A 31 2.30 8.09 -0.23
C LEU A 31 2.43 8.19 -1.74
N VAL A 32 3.42 8.94 -2.20
CA VAL A 32 3.76 9.03 -3.62
C VAL A 32 5.24 8.77 -3.83
N VAL A 33 5.56 8.02 -4.88
CA VAL A 33 6.91 7.86 -5.40
C VAL A 33 6.95 8.52 -6.76
N ALA A 34 7.90 9.43 -6.94
CA ALA A 34 8.10 10.16 -8.18
C ALA A 34 9.57 10.16 -8.59
N GLN A 35 9.85 10.58 -9.81
CA GLN A 35 11.21 10.77 -10.31
C GLN A 35 11.31 12.13 -10.99
N SER A 36 12.43 12.82 -10.78
CA SER A 36 12.71 14.07 -11.50
C SER A 36 13.03 13.76 -12.96
N THR A 37 12.40 14.47 -13.88
CA THR A 37 12.66 14.34 -15.31
C THR A 37 13.83 15.25 -15.71
N ALA A 38 14.54 14.89 -16.78
CA ALA A 38 15.64 15.71 -17.32
C ALA A 38 15.19 17.14 -17.73
N SER A 39 13.90 17.33 -18.01
CA SER A 39 13.27 18.62 -18.32
C SER A 39 12.90 19.46 -17.09
N GLY A 40 13.28 19.04 -15.88
CA GLY A 40 12.95 19.74 -14.62
C GLY A 40 11.53 19.49 -14.10
N GLY A 41 10.79 18.57 -14.72
CA GLY A 41 9.48 18.11 -14.26
C GLY A 41 9.57 16.99 -13.23
N VAL A 42 8.43 16.60 -12.68
CA VAL A 42 8.32 15.45 -11.77
C VAL A 42 7.31 14.46 -12.34
N GLN A 43 7.75 13.23 -12.58
CA GLN A 43 6.90 12.15 -13.06
C GLN A 43 6.45 11.29 -11.87
N LEU A 44 5.14 11.13 -11.71
CA LEU A 44 4.57 10.21 -10.70
C LEU A 44 4.76 8.76 -11.17
N LEU A 45 5.44 7.96 -10.36
CA LEU A 45 5.72 6.55 -10.66
C LEU A 45 4.78 5.60 -9.90
N GLY A 46 4.36 5.98 -8.70
CA GLY A 46 3.36 5.23 -7.97
C GLY A 46 2.76 6.00 -6.80
N GLU A 47 1.59 5.56 -6.38
CA GLU A 47 0.88 6.10 -5.23
C GLU A 47 0.26 4.99 -4.38
N MET A 48 0.24 5.22 -3.07
CA MET A 48 -0.57 4.48 -2.10
C MET A 48 -1.48 5.45 -1.35
N LYS A 49 -2.76 5.11 -1.25
CA LYS A 49 -3.73 5.79 -0.40
C LYS A 49 -4.25 4.81 0.64
N GLY A 50 -4.34 5.31 1.85
CA GLY A 50 -4.66 4.55 3.04
C GLY A 50 -5.31 5.44 4.09
N TRP A 51 -5.93 4.79 5.06
CA TRP A 51 -6.29 5.43 6.31
C TRP A 51 -6.16 4.43 7.46
N ALA A 52 -6.05 4.92 8.68
CA ALA A 52 -5.98 4.10 9.86
C ALA A 52 -6.87 4.66 10.97
N TYR A 53 -7.39 3.78 11.82
CA TYR A 53 -8.01 4.13 13.09
C TYR A 53 -7.24 3.49 14.23
N ALA A 54 -7.50 3.93 15.46
CA ALA A 54 -6.80 3.45 16.64
C ALA A 54 -7.23 2.00 16.95
N GLY A 55 -6.47 1.03 16.45
CA GLY A 55 -6.71 -0.39 16.69
C GLY A 55 -5.64 -1.25 16.01
N GLN A 56 -5.42 -2.48 16.50
CA GLN A 56 -4.40 -3.36 15.93
C GLN A 56 -4.66 -3.70 14.46
N GLY A 57 -5.92 -3.84 14.04
CA GLY A 57 -6.34 -4.02 12.64
C GLY A 57 -6.75 -2.73 11.94
N GLY A 58 -6.23 -1.60 12.41
CA GLY A 58 -6.69 -0.25 12.06
C GLY A 58 -6.38 0.19 10.65
N LEU A 59 -5.30 -0.28 10.04
CA LEU A 59 -4.84 0.21 8.74
C LEU A 59 -5.64 -0.39 7.59
N GLN A 60 -6.30 0.48 6.84
CA GLN A 60 -7.02 0.18 5.61
C GLN A 60 -6.27 0.81 4.43
N LEU A 61 -6.03 0.04 3.37
CA LEU A 61 -5.32 0.46 2.17
C LEU A 61 -6.23 0.39 0.95
N ASP A 62 -6.62 1.57 0.48
CA ASP A 62 -7.70 1.79 -0.48
C ASP A 62 -7.22 1.82 -1.92
N THR A 63 -6.05 2.38 -2.21
CA THR A 63 -5.57 2.45 -3.60
C THR A 63 -4.07 2.29 -3.66
N MET A 64 -3.61 1.32 -4.44
CA MET A 64 -2.21 1.16 -4.82
C MET A 64 -2.10 1.22 -6.34
N ARG A 65 -1.26 2.12 -6.84
CA ARG A 65 -1.00 2.29 -8.28
C ARG A 65 0.48 2.44 -8.52
N VAL A 66 0.97 1.78 -9.56
CA VAL A 66 2.33 1.92 -10.08
C VAL A 66 2.22 1.96 -11.58
N VAL A 67 2.86 2.95 -12.21
CA VAL A 67 2.82 3.09 -13.67
C VAL A 67 3.64 1.97 -14.32
N PRO A 68 3.24 1.44 -15.50
CA PRO A 68 3.94 0.32 -16.13
C PRO A 68 5.43 0.58 -16.42
N GLN A 69 5.80 1.83 -16.65
CA GLN A 69 7.17 2.26 -16.94
C GLN A 69 7.99 2.55 -15.67
N ALA A 70 7.43 2.33 -14.47
CA ALA A 70 8.15 2.59 -13.23
C ALA A 70 9.36 1.65 -13.10
N PRO A 71 10.48 2.15 -12.54
CA PRO A 71 11.62 1.30 -12.19
C PRO A 71 11.21 0.10 -11.34
N ALA A 72 11.93 -1.01 -11.54
CA ALA A 72 11.73 -2.22 -10.74
C ALA A 72 11.88 -1.88 -9.24
N GLY A 73 10.97 -2.40 -8.43
CA GLY A 73 11.00 -2.18 -6.99
C GLY A 73 10.14 -1.03 -6.46
N VAL A 74 9.64 -0.10 -7.30
CA VAL A 74 8.79 1.02 -6.84
C VAL A 74 7.58 0.52 -6.02
N GLY A 75 6.94 -0.56 -6.47
CA GLY A 75 5.86 -1.19 -5.70
C GLY A 75 6.32 -1.66 -4.31
N HIS A 76 7.49 -2.29 -4.22
CA HIS A 76 8.06 -2.74 -2.94
C HIS A 76 8.47 -1.58 -2.04
N LEU A 77 9.02 -0.49 -2.61
CA LEU A 77 9.32 0.74 -1.87
C LEU A 77 8.04 1.32 -1.25
N ILE A 78 6.96 1.41 -2.02
CA ILE A 78 5.66 1.92 -1.54
C ILE A 78 5.15 1.05 -0.39
N TRP A 79 5.18 -0.27 -0.52
CA TRP A 79 4.79 -1.18 0.55
C TRP A 79 5.67 -1.03 1.80
N ALA A 80 6.98 -1.02 1.64
CA ALA A 80 7.92 -0.88 2.75
C ALA A 80 7.72 0.44 3.49
N ALA A 81 7.60 1.56 2.77
CA ALA A 81 7.43 2.88 3.37
C ALA A 81 6.05 3.04 4.03
N THR A 82 5.00 2.47 3.43
CA THR A 82 3.64 2.45 4.04
C THR A 82 3.64 1.71 5.37
N MET A 83 4.24 0.51 5.42
CA MET A 83 4.27 -0.29 6.64
C MET A 83 5.19 0.31 7.70
N ALA A 84 6.34 0.87 7.30
CA ALA A 84 7.25 1.57 8.20
C ALA A 84 6.54 2.75 8.87
N TRP A 85 5.86 3.59 8.09
CA TRP A 85 5.05 4.69 8.63
C TRP A 85 3.99 4.19 9.62
N ALA A 86 3.22 3.17 9.24
CA ALA A 86 2.10 2.70 10.05
C ALA A 86 2.58 2.14 11.39
N LEU A 87 3.69 1.38 11.40
CA LEU A 87 4.30 0.84 12.61
C LEU A 87 4.88 1.92 13.52
N GLU A 88 5.46 2.99 12.94
CA GLU A 88 6.07 4.10 13.68
C GLU A 88 5.04 5.09 14.24
N THR A 89 3.93 5.31 13.52
CA THR A 89 3.00 6.43 13.79
C THR A 89 1.67 5.99 14.38
N THR A 90 1.33 4.70 14.29
CA THR A 90 0.02 4.18 14.71
C THR A 90 0.16 2.91 15.57
N PRO A 91 -0.86 2.57 16.40
CA PRO A 91 -0.87 1.30 17.12
C PRO A 91 -1.19 0.09 16.23
N CYS A 92 -1.35 0.29 14.92
CA CYS A 92 -1.74 -0.77 14.00
C CYS A 92 -0.61 -1.81 13.86
N ARG A 93 -1.01 -3.07 13.73
CA ARG A 93 -0.13 -4.23 13.49
C ARG A 93 -0.58 -5.08 12.31
N ARG A 94 -1.84 -4.95 11.91
CA ARG A 94 -2.42 -5.58 10.72
C ARG A 94 -2.92 -4.55 9.73
N ALA A 95 -2.55 -4.76 8.46
CA ALA A 95 -3.05 -4.00 7.32
C ALA A 95 -4.17 -4.79 6.64
N ARG A 96 -5.19 -4.09 6.16
CA ARG A 96 -6.27 -4.65 5.34
C ARG A 96 -6.35 -3.94 4.00
N LEU A 97 -6.76 -4.68 2.98
CA LEU A 97 -7.01 -4.17 1.63
C LEU A 97 -8.12 -4.98 0.97
N LEU A 98 -8.80 -4.38 0.00
CA LEU A 98 -9.77 -5.08 -0.84
C LEU A 98 -9.18 -5.36 -2.22
N ALA A 99 -9.09 -6.63 -2.59
CA ALA A 99 -8.86 -7.01 -3.98
C ALA A 99 -10.20 -6.97 -4.73
N ILE A 100 -10.52 -5.82 -5.32
CA ILE A 100 -11.77 -5.59 -6.06
C ILE A 100 -11.91 -6.62 -7.19
N ARG A 101 -13.14 -7.10 -7.41
CA ARG A 101 -13.50 -8.08 -8.45
C ARG A 101 -14.29 -7.40 -9.58
N ASP A 102 -13.66 -6.44 -10.27
CA ASP A 102 -14.24 -5.79 -11.45
C ASP A 102 -14.13 -6.68 -12.69
N ASP A 103 -12.94 -7.26 -12.92
CA ASP A 103 -12.65 -8.25 -13.96
C ASP A 103 -12.00 -9.48 -13.33
N GLU A 104 -12.41 -10.67 -13.76
CA GLU A 104 -11.98 -11.95 -13.17
C GLU A 104 -10.47 -12.20 -13.37
N ARG A 105 -9.90 -11.82 -14.52
CA ARG A 105 -8.47 -12.00 -14.79
C ARG A 105 -7.64 -11.02 -13.96
N GLN A 106 -8.08 -9.76 -13.89
CA GLN A 106 -7.44 -8.74 -13.06
C GLN A 106 -7.52 -9.08 -11.57
N HIS A 107 -8.68 -9.54 -11.10
CA HIS A 107 -8.90 -9.97 -9.73
C HIS A 107 -7.91 -11.06 -9.31
N ARG A 108 -7.77 -12.13 -10.12
CA ARG A 108 -6.81 -13.21 -9.85
C ARG A 108 -5.37 -12.73 -9.80
N ARG A 109 -5.00 -11.79 -10.69
CA ARG A 109 -3.66 -11.17 -10.69
C ARG A 109 -3.42 -10.37 -9.41
N LEU A 110 -4.39 -9.56 -8.98
CA LEU A 110 -4.31 -8.76 -7.75
C LEU A 110 -4.21 -9.65 -6.52
N VAL A 111 -5.07 -10.67 -6.40
CA VAL A 111 -5.02 -11.62 -5.28
C VAL A 111 -3.66 -12.32 -5.21
N ARG A 112 -3.14 -12.79 -6.35
CA ARG A 112 -1.80 -13.39 -6.41
C ARG A 112 -0.72 -12.39 -5.97
N TYR A 113 -0.78 -11.16 -6.47
CA TYR A 113 0.16 -10.10 -6.12
C TYR A 113 0.15 -9.82 -4.61
N PHE A 114 -1.01 -9.61 -4.00
CA PHE A 114 -1.11 -9.34 -2.57
C PHE A 114 -0.68 -10.53 -1.71
N ARG A 115 -0.94 -11.77 -2.14
CA ARG A 115 -0.42 -12.98 -1.48
C ARG A 115 1.10 -13.03 -1.44
N LEU A 116 1.76 -12.66 -2.55
CA LEU A 116 3.22 -12.58 -2.59
C LEU A 116 3.76 -11.56 -1.58
N GLN A 117 3.08 -10.42 -1.45
CA GLN A 117 3.45 -9.37 -0.48
C GLN A 117 3.21 -9.77 0.99
N GLY A 118 2.46 -10.85 1.24
CA GLY A 118 2.21 -11.37 2.59
C GLY A 118 0.78 -11.21 3.09
N PHE A 119 -0.15 -10.78 2.25
CA PHE A 119 -1.56 -10.73 2.58
C PHE A 119 -2.23 -12.10 2.42
N GLN A 120 -3.14 -12.42 3.33
CA GLN A 120 -3.97 -13.62 3.31
C GLN A 120 -5.43 -13.25 3.06
N PRO A 121 -6.19 -14.08 2.33
CA PRO A 121 -7.61 -13.87 2.17
C PRO A 121 -8.33 -14.04 3.52
N GLU A 122 -9.17 -13.08 3.90
CA GLU A 122 -10.02 -13.17 5.10
C GLU A 122 -11.47 -13.51 4.74
N ARG A 123 -12.08 -12.71 3.85
CA ARG A 123 -13.52 -12.82 3.55
C ARG A 123 -13.82 -12.32 2.14
N GLU A 124 -14.72 -13.00 1.44
CA GLU A 124 -15.33 -12.44 0.23
C GLU A 124 -16.40 -11.41 0.63
N VAL A 125 -16.23 -10.19 0.14
CA VAL A 125 -17.22 -9.10 0.25
C VAL A 125 -18.06 -9.17 -1.02
N GLY A 126 -19.26 -9.72 -0.91
CA GLY A 126 -20.16 -9.98 -2.02
C GLY A 126 -21.36 -9.04 -2.05
N ALA A 127 -22.50 -9.57 -2.50
CA ALA A 127 -23.77 -8.86 -2.56
C ALA A 127 -24.67 -9.07 -1.34
N ALA A 128 -24.18 -9.75 -0.28
CA ALA A 128 -24.99 -10.01 0.90
C ALA A 128 -25.31 -8.69 1.63
N LEU A 129 -26.50 -8.60 2.23
CA LEU A 129 -26.95 -7.41 2.98
C LEU A 129 -25.97 -7.04 4.11
N TRP A 130 -25.30 -8.04 4.70
CA TRP A 130 -24.29 -7.86 5.74
C TRP A 130 -22.95 -7.31 5.23
N ASP A 131 -22.73 -7.28 3.91
CA ASP A 131 -21.53 -6.72 3.28
C ASP A 131 -21.69 -5.22 2.96
N LEU A 132 -22.90 -4.65 3.13
CA LEU A 132 -23.17 -3.24 2.83
C LEU A 132 -22.28 -2.25 3.61
N PRO A 133 -22.01 -2.41 4.92
CA PRO A 133 -21.09 -1.53 5.64
C PRO A 133 -19.65 -1.61 5.09
N LEU A 134 -19.20 -2.80 4.70
CA LEU A 134 -17.87 -2.99 4.10
C LEU A 134 -17.81 -2.41 2.68
N ARG A 135 -18.91 -2.48 1.92
CA ARG A 135 -19.01 -1.82 0.61
C ARG A 135 -19.03 -0.30 0.70
N LEU A 136 -19.56 0.28 1.78
CA LEU A 136 -19.44 1.72 2.04
C LEU A 136 -17.98 2.13 2.30
N VAL A 137 -17.21 1.28 2.99
CA VAL A 137 -15.80 1.54 3.27
C VAL A 137 -14.91 1.39 2.04
N TRP A 138 -15.15 0.35 1.23
CA TRP A 138 -14.24 -0.04 0.15
C TRP A 138 -14.77 0.27 -1.26
N GLY A 139 -16.02 0.70 -1.39
CA GLY A 139 -16.64 1.10 -2.65
C GLY A 139 -16.99 -0.04 -3.62
N GLY A 140 -16.69 -1.31 -3.31
CA GLY A 140 -16.86 -2.43 -4.24
C GLY A 140 -16.97 -3.81 -3.60
N ALA A 141 -17.26 -4.82 -4.43
CA ALA A 141 -17.22 -6.23 -4.08
C ALA A 141 -15.85 -6.83 -4.44
N GLY A 142 -15.36 -7.77 -3.65
CA GLY A 142 -14.03 -8.32 -3.83
C GLY A 142 -13.58 -9.23 -2.70
N LEU A 143 -12.29 -9.56 -2.68
CA LEU A 143 -11.70 -10.37 -1.63
C LEU A 143 -11.00 -9.47 -0.63
N LEU A 144 -11.55 -9.37 0.59
CA LEU A 144 -10.89 -8.70 1.70
C LEU A 144 -9.68 -9.53 2.10
N MET A 145 -8.52 -8.89 2.14
CA MET A 145 -7.26 -9.51 2.52
C MET A 145 -6.64 -8.74 3.67
N SER A 146 -5.91 -9.44 4.53
CA SER A 146 -5.14 -8.83 5.61
C SER A 146 -3.73 -9.39 5.71
N GLY A 147 -2.83 -8.61 6.28
CA GLY A 147 -1.45 -9.03 6.49
C GLY A 147 -0.87 -8.40 7.74
N GLU A 148 -0.02 -9.15 8.44
CA GLU A 148 0.80 -8.63 9.54
C GLU A 148 1.83 -7.65 8.97
N MET A 149 1.85 -6.42 9.48
CA MET A 149 2.65 -5.32 8.93
C MET A 149 4.14 -5.65 8.95
N ASP A 150 4.65 -6.24 10.02
CA ASP A 150 6.05 -6.68 10.11
C ASP A 150 6.43 -7.67 9.01
N THR A 151 5.51 -8.57 8.65
CA THR A 151 5.75 -9.55 7.58
C THR A 151 5.81 -8.85 6.22
N VAL A 152 4.85 -7.97 5.95
CA VAL A 152 4.79 -7.20 4.70
C VAL A 152 6.00 -6.27 4.57
N LEU A 153 6.39 -5.61 5.66
CA LEU A 153 7.57 -4.73 5.73
C LEU A 153 8.84 -5.50 5.40
N LYS A 154 9.12 -6.60 6.12
CA LYS A 154 10.34 -7.41 5.93
C LYS A 154 10.46 -7.94 4.49
N ARG A 155 9.35 -8.43 3.93
CA ARG A 155 9.32 -8.90 2.53
C ARG A 155 9.58 -7.76 1.55
N SER A 156 8.90 -6.63 1.74
CA SER A 156 8.99 -5.48 0.84
C SER A 156 10.38 -4.85 0.87
N GLN A 157 10.99 -4.70 2.05
CA GLN A 157 12.37 -4.22 2.20
C GLN A 157 13.37 -5.14 1.50
N ARG A 158 13.21 -6.47 1.64
CA ARG A 158 14.08 -7.45 0.96
C ARG A 158 13.99 -7.32 -0.55
N CYS A 159 12.78 -7.29 -1.11
CA CYS A 159 12.59 -7.16 -2.55
C CYS A 159 13.04 -5.79 -3.08
N TRP A 160 12.87 -4.72 -2.30
CA TRP A 160 13.38 -3.38 -2.63
C TRP A 160 14.91 -3.32 -2.67
N ALA A 161 15.58 -3.97 -1.72
CA ALA A 161 17.03 -4.07 -1.71
C ALA A 161 17.53 -4.88 -2.92
N GLN A 162 16.87 -5.99 -3.24
CA GLN A 162 17.21 -6.85 -4.38
C GLN A 162 16.95 -6.18 -5.73
N SER A 163 16.00 -5.26 -5.84
CA SER A 163 15.73 -4.55 -7.09
C SER A 163 16.77 -3.47 -7.44
N ALA A 164 17.76 -3.23 -6.57
CA ALA A 164 18.91 -2.37 -6.84
C ALA A 164 20.13 -3.12 -7.37
N ALA A 165 20.16 -4.45 -7.24
CA ALA A 165 21.22 -5.31 -7.74
C ALA A 165 20.97 -5.64 -9.22
#